data_AF-A0A285I9D9-F1
#
_entry.id   AF-A0A285I9D9-F1
#
_cell.length_a   1.000
_cell.length_b   1.000
_cell.length_c   1.000
_cell.angle_alpha   90.00
_cell.angle_beta   90.00
_cell.angle_gamma   90.00
#
_symmetry.space_group_name_H-M   'P 1'
#
loop_
_entity.id
_entity.type
_entity.pdbx_description
1 polymer ?
#
loop_
_entity_poly.entity_id
_entity_poly.type
_entity_poly.pdbx_seq_one_letter_code
_entity_poly.pdbx_strand_id
1 'polypeptide(L)'
;MTESEIEFSLLSNLFGLMLVSSVISWLIFAMFSMRPIERKMRAAQKDTISKWDGPGWRVMWYAWAIFLPICGFNNSRDPLLNPVEVKKYASRKDWWLAAWVFLSVYLMISTVIIDFIFS
;
A
#
# COMPACT_ATOMS: atom_id res chain seq x y z
N MET A 1 -17.49 21.04 -25.53
CA MET A 1 -17.11 20.46 -24.23
C MET A 1 -16.94 21.62 -23.26
N THR A 2 -17.71 21.67 -22.18
CA THR A 2 -17.55 22.70 -21.15
C THR A 2 -16.29 22.42 -20.32
N GLU A 3 -15.79 23.42 -19.60
CA GLU A 3 -14.62 23.27 -18.71
C GLU A 3 -14.83 22.15 -17.68
N SER A 4 -16.03 22.06 -17.11
CA SER A 4 -16.43 20.99 -16.20
C SER A 4 -16.39 19.59 -16.82
N GLU A 5 -16.76 19.44 -18.10
CA GLU A 5 -16.70 18.16 -18.82
C GLU A 5 -15.26 17.71 -19.05
N ILE A 6 -14.33 18.66 -19.25
CA ILE A 6 -12.89 18.38 -19.39
C ILE A 6 -12.33 17.89 -18.06
N GLU A 7 -12.59 18.60 -16.95
CA GLU A 7 -12.10 18.24 -15.61
C GLU A 7 -12.60 16.86 -15.16
N PHE A 8 -13.89 16.59 -15.34
CA PHE A 8 -14.47 15.28 -15.03
C PHE A 8 -13.82 14.15 -15.84
N SER A 9 -13.62 14.36 -17.15
CA SER A 9 -12.94 13.40 -18.01
C SER A 9 -11.49 13.12 -17.56
N LEU A 10 -10.75 14.16 -17.20
CA LEU A 10 -9.38 14.04 -16.70
C LEU A 10 -9.32 13.27 -15.36
N LEU A 11 -10.20 13.60 -14.41
CA LEU A 11 -10.30 12.92 -13.12
C LEU A 11 -10.66 11.43 -13.28
N SER A 12 -11.63 11.12 -14.15
CA SER A 12 -12.01 9.75 -14.46
C SER A 12 -10.87 8.95 -15.11
N ASN A 13 -10.14 9.54 -16.06
CA ASN A 13 -8.98 8.91 -16.67
C ASN A 13 -7.84 8.68 -15.67
N LEU A 14 -7.59 9.65 -14.79
CA LEU A 14 -6.60 9.51 -13.72
C LEU A 14 -7.00 8.41 -12.73
N PHE A 15 -8.26 8.33 -12.33
CA PHE A 15 -8.79 7.26 -11.50
C PHE A 15 -8.55 5.89 -12.16
N GLY A 16 -8.92 5.73 -13.43
CA GLY A 16 -8.71 4.48 -14.16
C GLY A 16 -7.24 4.05 -14.22
N LEU A 17 -6.34 5.00 -14.50
CA LEU A 17 -4.90 4.76 -14.51
C LEU A 17 -4.37 4.35 -13.13
N MET A 18 -4.78 5.07 -12.08
CA MET A 18 -4.36 4.77 -10.71
C MET A 18 -4.95 3.46 -10.20
N LEU A 19 -6.17 3.09 -10.59
CA LEU A 19 -6.78 1.79 -10.28
C LEU A 19 -5.98 0.64 -10.88
N VAL A 20 -5.64 0.71 -12.17
CA VAL A 20 -4.82 -0.31 -12.84
C VAL A 20 -3.44 -0.39 -12.19
N SER A 21 -2.80 0.76 -11.94
CA SER A 21 -1.51 0.84 -11.25
C SER A 21 -1.57 0.25 -9.83
N SER A 22 -2.66 0.49 -9.10
CA SER A 22 -2.90 -0.07 -7.76
C SER A 22 -3.02 -1.59 -7.81
N VAL A 23 -3.81 -2.14 -8.73
CA VAL A 23 -3.96 -3.60 -8.87
C VAL A 23 -2.63 -4.27 -9.22
N ILE A 24 -1.91 -3.71 -10.19
CA ILE A 24 -0.62 -4.26 -10.64
C ILE A 24 0.41 -4.20 -9.51
N SER A 25 0.58 -3.02 -8.90
CA SER A 25 1.53 -2.83 -7.80
C SER A 25 1.20 -3.73 -6.61
N TRP A 26 -0.08 -3.86 -6.26
CA TRP A 26 -0.55 -4.70 -5.16
C TRP A 26 -0.17 -6.17 -5.37
N LEU A 27 -0.43 -6.71 -6.56
CA LEU A 27 -0.06 -8.09 -6.90
C LEU A 27 1.45 -8.30 -6.90
N ILE A 28 2.20 -7.38 -7.54
CA ILE A 28 3.67 -7.46 -7.59
C ILE A 28 4.27 -7.38 -6.18
N PHE A 29 3.85 -6.41 -5.36
CA PHE A 29 4.34 -6.25 -4.00
C PHE A 29 3.97 -7.46 -3.12
N ALA A 30 2.74 -7.96 -3.23
CA ALA A 30 2.30 -9.15 -2.50
C ALA A 30 3.17 -10.37 -2.82
N MET A 31 3.49 -10.58 -4.11
CA MET A 31 4.27 -11.73 -4.56
C MET A 31 5.76 -11.62 -4.26
N PHE A 32 6.36 -10.46 -4.56
CA PHE A 32 7.81 -10.30 -4.58
C PHE A 32 8.40 -9.69 -3.32
N SER A 33 7.60 -8.98 -2.52
CA SER A 33 8.08 -8.31 -1.31
C SER A 33 7.46 -8.89 -0.04
N MET A 34 6.14 -8.84 0.06
CA MET A 34 5.41 -9.28 1.25
C MET A 34 5.65 -10.76 1.54
N ARG A 35 5.37 -11.66 0.59
CA ARG A 35 5.52 -13.12 0.81
C ARG A 35 6.93 -13.51 1.27
N PRO A 36 8.04 -13.03 0.66
CA PRO A 36 9.38 -13.30 1.15
C PRO A 36 9.66 -12.75 2.55
N ILE A 37 9.22 -11.53 2.87
CA ILE A 37 9.40 -10.94 4.20
C ILE A 37 8.62 -11.74 5.24
N GLU A 38 7.37 -12.08 4.93
CA GLU A 38 6.50 -12.88 5.79
C GLU A 38 7.12 -14.24 6.10
N ARG A 39 7.72 -14.91 5.12
CA ARG A 39 8.45 -16.17 5.33
C ARG A 39 9.62 -16.01 6.32
N LYS A 40 10.38 -14.92 6.21
CA LYS A 40 11.50 -14.61 7.14
C LYS A 40 10.98 -14.31 8.55
N MET A 41 9.89 -13.57 8.67
CA MET A 41 9.25 -13.27 9.96
C MET A 41 8.65 -14.53 10.62
N ARG A 42 8.07 -15.44 9.83
CA ARG A 42 7.59 -16.75 10.31
C ARG A 42 8.71 -17.61 10.87
N ALA A 43 9.85 -17.66 10.19
CA ALA A 43 11.03 -18.38 10.68
C ALA A 43 11.54 -17.83 12.02
N ALA A 44 11.36 -16.53 12.27
CA ALA A 44 11.71 -15.86 13.52
C ALA A 44 10.59 -15.90 14.59
N GLN A 45 9.46 -16.57 14.35
CA GLN A 45 8.25 -16.56 15.20
C GLN A 45 7.69 -15.15 15.49
N LYS A 46 7.95 -14.18 14.62
CA LYS A 46 7.50 -12.78 14.75
C LYS A 46 6.29 -12.44 13.88
N ASP A 47 5.73 -13.44 13.20
CA ASP A 47 4.59 -13.26 12.32
C ASP A 47 3.27 -13.40 13.09
N THR A 48 2.61 -12.25 13.27
CA THR A 48 1.37 -12.06 14.03
C THR A 48 0.13 -11.96 13.14
N ILE A 49 0.25 -11.38 11.94
CA ILE A 49 -0.88 -11.05 11.06
C ILE A 49 -1.29 -12.20 10.17
N SER A 50 -0.31 -12.96 9.67
CA SER A 50 -0.56 -13.91 8.60
C SER A 50 -1.44 -15.08 9.01
N LYS A 51 -1.64 -15.24 10.32
CA LYS A 51 -2.47 -16.28 10.95
C LYS A 51 -3.98 -16.03 10.80
N TRP A 52 -4.41 -14.77 10.66
CA TRP A 52 -5.83 -14.42 10.73
C TRP A 52 -6.29 -13.50 9.60
N ASP A 53 -5.42 -12.66 9.04
CA ASP A 53 -5.79 -11.87 7.87
C ASP A 53 -5.69 -12.74 6.61
N GLY A 54 -6.58 -12.58 5.64
CA GLY A 54 -6.44 -13.20 4.32
C GLY A 54 -5.29 -12.55 3.52
N PRO A 55 -5.12 -12.86 2.22
CA PRO A 55 -4.12 -12.18 1.39
C PRO A 55 -4.42 -10.70 1.10
N GLY A 56 -5.60 -10.20 1.50
CA GLY A 56 -6.08 -8.86 1.15
C GLY A 56 -5.36 -7.75 1.89
N TRP A 57 -5.84 -7.41 3.10
CA TRP A 57 -5.49 -6.14 3.74
C TRP A 57 -4.03 -6.03 4.20
N ARG A 58 -3.39 -7.17 4.52
CA ARG A 58 -1.98 -7.25 4.94
C ARG A 58 -1.02 -6.59 3.95
N VAL A 59 -1.34 -6.56 2.66
CA VAL A 59 -0.50 -5.91 1.64
C VAL A 59 -0.32 -4.44 1.99
N MET A 60 -1.39 -3.76 2.43
CA MET A 60 -1.30 -2.37 2.85
C MET A 60 -0.50 -2.20 4.14
N TRP A 61 -0.66 -3.09 5.11
CA TRP A 61 0.11 -3.02 6.36
C TRP A 61 1.62 -3.19 6.13
N TYR A 62 2.02 -4.15 5.30
CA TYR A 62 3.42 -4.29 4.90
C TYR A 62 3.91 -3.09 4.10
N ALA A 63 3.11 -2.55 3.19
CA ALA A 63 3.48 -1.35 2.44
C ALA A 63 3.69 -0.15 3.37
N TRP A 64 2.80 0.08 4.35
CA TRP A 64 2.93 1.14 5.35
C TRP A 64 4.17 0.94 6.23
N ALA A 65 4.35 -0.28 6.75
CA ALA A 65 5.49 -0.63 7.59
C ALA A 65 6.82 -0.34 6.91
N ILE A 66 6.93 -0.64 5.61
CA ILE A 66 8.16 -0.45 4.84
C ILE A 66 8.33 1.01 4.41
N PHE A 67 7.32 1.61 3.76
CA PHE A 67 7.42 2.91 3.12
C PHE A 67 7.48 4.07 4.11
N LEU A 68 6.61 4.09 5.12
CA LEU A 68 6.49 5.21 6.04
C LEU A 68 7.66 5.23 7.04
N PRO A 69 8.12 6.41 7.50
CA PRO A 69 9.01 6.50 8.64
C PRO A 69 8.32 5.95 9.89
N ILE A 70 9.09 5.56 10.91
CA ILE A 70 8.51 5.14 12.20
C ILE A 70 7.90 6.40 12.83
N CYS A 71 6.58 6.42 12.95
CA CYS A 71 5.81 7.57 13.43
C CYS A 71 4.50 7.10 14.08
N GLY A 72 3.60 8.02 14.45
CA GLY A 72 2.31 7.68 15.06
C GLY A 72 1.48 6.67 14.24
N PHE A 73 1.48 6.82 12.91
CA PHE A 73 0.79 5.92 11.98
C PHE A 73 1.56 4.63 11.65
N ASN A 74 2.87 4.58 11.96
CA ASN A 74 3.74 3.45 11.71
C ASN A 74 4.51 3.11 13.00
N ASN A 75 3.75 2.75 14.03
CA ASN A 75 4.23 2.67 15.40
C ASN A 75 4.99 1.37 15.65
N SER A 76 6.15 1.45 16.29
CA SER A 76 6.96 0.27 16.69
C SER A 76 6.26 -0.64 17.71
N ARG A 77 5.17 -0.18 18.33
CA ARG A 77 4.33 -0.93 19.27
C ARG A 77 3.03 -1.46 18.65
N ASP A 78 2.87 -1.39 17.33
CA ASP A 78 1.69 -1.90 16.67
C ASP A 78 1.56 -3.43 16.95
N PRO A 79 0.47 -3.88 17.61
CA PRO A 79 0.26 -5.29 17.93
C PRO A 79 -0.06 -6.13 16.69
N LEU A 80 -0.44 -5.49 15.58
CA LEU A 80 -0.73 -6.14 14.32
C LEU A 80 0.60 -6.39 13.61
N LEU A 81 1.30 -5.36 13.12
CA LEU A 81 2.57 -5.51 12.42
C LEU A 81 3.63 -4.63 13.05
N ASN A 82 4.68 -5.20 13.65
CA ASN A 82 5.78 -4.37 14.14
C ASN A 82 6.64 -3.87 12.96
N PRO A 83 6.60 -2.57 12.60
CA PRO A 83 7.31 -2.06 11.43
C PRO A 83 8.83 -2.08 11.60
N VAL A 84 9.33 -2.06 12.83
CA VAL A 84 10.78 -2.19 13.11
C VAL A 84 11.24 -3.59 12.71
N GLU A 85 10.45 -4.62 12.99
CA GLU A 85 10.76 -5.99 12.61
C GLU A 85 10.65 -6.21 11.11
N VAL A 86 9.61 -5.66 10.46
CA VAL A 86 9.46 -5.73 8.99
C VAL A 86 10.66 -5.07 8.29
N LYS A 87 11.04 -3.86 8.71
CA LYS A 87 12.15 -3.11 8.10
C LYS A 87 13.50 -3.81 8.20
N LYS A 88 13.72 -4.70 9.19
CA LYS A 88 14.95 -5.53 9.27
C LYS A 88 15.10 -6.50 8.11
N TYR A 89 13.98 -6.95 7.54
CA TYR A 89 13.95 -7.92 6.45
C TYR A 89 13.72 -7.29 5.08
N ALA A 90 13.31 -6.02 5.05
CA ALA A 90 13.05 -5.26 3.85
C ALA A 90 14.34 -4.70 3.24
N SER A 91 14.42 -4.78 1.92
CA SER A 91 15.47 -4.19 1.10
C SER A 91 15.04 -2.85 0.51
N ARG A 92 15.98 -2.16 -0.14
CA ARG A 92 15.67 -0.94 -0.89
C ARG A 92 14.68 -1.18 -2.05
N LYS A 93 14.67 -2.39 -2.63
CA LYS A 93 13.69 -2.76 -3.68
C LYS A 93 12.28 -2.85 -3.11
N ASP A 94 12.17 -3.45 -1.92
CA ASP A 94 10.90 -3.56 -1.20
C ASP A 94 10.33 -2.19 -0.85
N TRP A 95 11.20 -1.22 -0.54
CA TRP A 95 10.80 0.17 -0.33
C TRP A 95 10.16 0.80 -1.57
N TRP A 96 10.76 0.63 -2.75
CA TRP A 96 10.18 1.16 -4.00
C TRP A 96 8.85 0.49 -4.36
N LEU A 97 8.74 -0.83 -4.16
CA LEU A 97 7.47 -1.54 -4.40
C LEU A 97 6.39 -1.11 -3.40
N ALA A 98 6.74 -0.94 -2.12
CA ALA A 98 5.84 -0.42 -1.09
C ALA A 98 5.40 1.02 -1.41
N ALA A 99 6.32 1.87 -1.86
CA ALA A 99 6.03 3.24 -2.28
C ALA A 99 5.07 3.25 -3.48
N TRP A 100 5.26 2.37 -4.45
CA TRP A 100 4.38 2.27 -5.62
C TRP A 100 2.96 1.87 -5.24
N VAL A 101 2.78 0.84 -4.40
CA VAL A 101 1.46 0.47 -3.86
C VAL A 101 0.85 1.63 -3.09
N PHE A 102 1.61 2.23 -2.18
CA PHE A 102 1.13 3.34 -1.37
C PHE A 102 0.64 4.48 -2.25
N LEU A 103 1.51 5.02 -3.11
CA LEU A 103 1.16 6.18 -3.93
C LEU A 103 0.00 5.89 -4.88
N SER A 104 -0.02 4.74 -5.55
CA SER A 104 -1.11 4.40 -6.47
C SER A 104 -2.46 4.31 -5.77
N VAL A 105 -2.54 3.64 -4.61
CA VAL A 105 -3.78 3.49 -3.84
C VAL A 105 -4.26 4.83 -3.28
N TYR A 106 -3.37 5.62 -2.67
CA TYR A 106 -3.75 6.90 -2.09
C TYR A 106 -4.09 7.96 -3.15
N LEU A 107 -3.41 7.96 -4.30
CA LEU A 107 -3.77 8.82 -5.42
C LEU A 107 -5.14 8.44 -6.00
N MET A 108 -5.42 7.14 -6.17
CA MET A 108 -6.75 6.66 -6.58
C MET A 108 -7.86 7.10 -5.61
N ILE A 109 -7.61 6.99 -4.29
CA ILE A 109 -8.60 7.43 -3.29
C ILE A 109 -8.77 8.96 -3.35
N SER A 110 -7.68 9.70 -3.55
CA SER A 110 -7.74 11.16 -3.63
C SER A 110 -8.60 11.66 -4.80
N THR A 111 -8.59 10.97 -5.96
CA THR A 111 -9.44 11.37 -7.09
C THR A 111 -10.92 11.23 -6.77
N VAL A 112 -11.30 10.17 -6.03
CA VAL A 112 -12.69 9.95 -5.60
C VAL A 112 -13.12 11.00 -4.57
N ILE A 113 -12.24 11.35 -3.64
CA ILE A 113 -12.52 12.39 -2.64
C ILE A 113 -12.71 13.75 -3.31
N ILE A 114 -11.84 14.09 -4.27
CA ILE A 114 -11.94 15.34 -5.05
C ILE A 114 -13.27 15.36 -5.80
N ASP A 115 -13.61 14.31 -6.55
CA ASP A 115 -14.86 14.20 -7.29
C ASP A 115 -16.10 14.35 -6.39
N PHE A 116 -16.07 13.74 -5.20
CA PHE A 116 -17.13 13.86 -4.20
C PHE A 116 -17.29 15.29 -3.63
N ILE A 117 -16.19 16.03 -3.48
CA ILE A 117 -16.22 17.41 -2.94
C ILE A 117 -16.74 18.41 -3.97
N PHE A 118 -16.49 18.16 -5.26
CA PHE A 118 -16.85 19.08 -6.36
C PHE A 118 -18.13 18.68 -7.12
N SER A 119 -18.74 17.53 -6.80
CA SER A 119 -20.13 17.17 -7.19
C SER A 119 -21.17 17.91 -6.36
#